data_AF-T1EGG0-F1
#
_entry.id   AF-T1EGG0-F1
#
_cell.length_a   1.000
_cell.length_b   1.000
_cell.length_c   1.000
_cell.angle_alpha   90.00
_cell.angle_beta   90.00
_cell.angle_gamma   90.00
#
_symmetry.space_group_name_H-M   'P 1'
#
loop_
_entity.id
_entity.type
_entity.pdbx_description
1 polymer ?
#
loop_
_entity_poly.entity_id
_entity_poly.type
_entity_poly.pdbx_seq_one_letter_code
_entity_poly.pdbx_strand_id
1 'polypeptide(L)' 'MEGCKLMCCGRGFNKRRIIVQEQCHCKFHWCCTVRCQTCLVEKDETFCK' A
#
# COMPACT_ATOMS: atom_id res chain seq x y z
N MET A 1 10.38 13.23 -8.93
CA MET A 1 11.06 11.95 -9.27
C MET A 1 12.31 11.65 -8.44
N GLU A 2 12.84 12.57 -7.61
CA GLU A 2 14.05 12.33 -6.78
C GLU A 2 13.78 11.59 -5.45
N GLY A 3 12.52 11.37 -5.06
CA GLY A 3 12.15 10.77 -3.77
C GLY A 3 12.84 9.43 -3.49
N CYS A 4 12.62 8.41 -4.32
CA CYS A 4 13.23 7.09 -4.11
C CYS A 4 14.76 7.12 -4.25
N LYS A 5 15.32 7.96 -5.13
CA LYS A 5 16.78 8.06 -5.29
C LYS A 5 17.44 8.59 -4.02
N LEU A 6 16.84 9.63 -3.41
CA LEU A 6 17.30 10.17 -2.14
C LEU A 6 17.07 9.19 -0.98
N MET A 7 15.85 8.62 -0.88
CA MET A 7 15.48 7.67 0.18
C MET A 7 16.30 6.37 0.13
N CYS A 8 16.78 5.97 -1.05
CA CYS A 8 17.66 4.83 -1.25
C CYS A 8 19.15 5.21 -1.37
N CYS A 9 19.55 6.40 -0.92
CA CYS A 9 20.95 6.85 -0.86
C CYS A 9 21.71 6.75 -2.20
N GLY A 10 21.01 6.92 -3.33
CA GLY A 10 21.59 6.78 -4.66
C GLY A 10 21.88 5.34 -5.13
N ARG A 11 21.53 4.31 -4.34
CA ARG A 11 21.81 2.89 -4.64
C ARG A 11 20.80 2.25 -5.61
N GLY A 12 19.76 2.99 -5.97
CA GLY A 12 18.67 2.52 -6.82
C GLY A 12 17.57 1.79 -6.04
N PHE A 13 16.52 1.43 -6.76
CA PHE A 13 15.33 0.77 -6.23
C PHE A 13 14.80 -0.25 -7.23
N ASN A 14 14.13 -1.27 -6.71
CA ASN A 14 13.40 -2.27 -7.48
C ASN A 14 11.90 -2.07 -7.31
N LYS A 15 11.13 -2.58 -8.27
CA LYS A 15 9.68 -2.63 -8.20
C LYS A 15 9.23 -4.08 -8.25
N ARG A 16 8.29 -4.46 -7.39
CA ARG A 16 7.61 -5.75 -7.46
C ARG A 16 6.12 -5.54 -7.32
N ARG A 17 5.37 -6.43 -7.95
CA ARG A 17 3.92 -6.48 -7.87
C ARG A 17 3.52 -7.51 -6.84
N ILE A 18 2.70 -7.12 -5.88
CA ILE A 18 2.23 -7.97 -4.79
C ILE A 18 0.71 -7.93 -4.72
N ILE A 19 0.11 -9.03 -4.27
CA ILE A 19 -1.30 -9.08 -3.91
C ILE A 19 -1.37 -8.94 -2.40
N VAL A 20 -2.04 -7.90 -1.92
CA VAL A 20 -2.20 -7.64 -0.49
C VAL A 20 -3.67 -7.72 -0.09
N GLN A 21 -3.90 -8.19 1.12
CA GLN A 21 -5.21 -8.15 1.73
C GLN A 21 -5.40 -6.82 2.46
N GLU A 22 -6.41 -6.03 2.10
CA GLU A 22 -6.69 -4.74 2.72
C GLU A 22 -8.16 -4.54 3.07
N GLN A 23 -8.42 -3.64 4.01
CA GLN A 23 -9.77 -3.23 4.33
C GLN A 23 -10.27 -2.24 3.29
N CYS A 24 -11.37 -2.58 2.64
CA CYS A 24 -11.99 -1.82 1.56
C CYS A 24 -13.49 -1.61 1.87
N HIS A 25 -14.12 -0.67 1.15
CA HIS A 25 -15.57 -0.43 1.24
C HIS A 25 -16.10 -0.27 2.68
N CYS A 26 -15.34 0.44 3.51
CA CYS A 26 -15.71 0.69 4.89
C CYS A 26 -17.00 1.52 4.98
N LYS A 27 -17.96 1.02 5.75
CA LYS A 27 -19.22 1.72 6.06
C LYS A 27 -19.27 2.00 7.55
N PHE A 28 -19.63 3.23 7.90
CA PHE A 28 -19.93 3.60 9.27
C PHE A 28 -21.33 3.09 9.64
N HIS A 29 -21.43 2.36 10.74
CA HIS A 29 -22.69 1.91 11.33
C HIS A 29 -22.94 2.77 12.57
N TRP A 30 -24.16 3.32 12.69
CA TRP A 30 -24.59 4.27 13.73
C TRP A 30 -23.84 4.08 15.05
N CYS A 31 -23.18 5.16 15.47
CA CYS A 31 -22.34 5.35 16.66
C CYS A 31 -21.19 4.32 16.82
N CYS A 32 -19.97 4.84 16.73
CA CYS A 32 -18.71 4.20 17.13
C CYS A 32 -18.31 2.90 16.42
N THR A 33 -19.01 2.47 15.37
CA THR A 33 -18.66 1.23 14.65
C THR A 33 -18.41 1.49 13.18
N VAL A 34 -17.28 1.00 12.67
CA VAL A 34 -16.98 0.94 11.24
C VAL A 34 -16.88 -0.53 10.85
N ARG A 35 -17.57 -0.93 9.78
CA ARG A 35 -17.45 -2.27 9.20
C ARG A 35 -16.85 -2.15 7.81
N CYS A 36 -15.77 -2.87 7.57
CA CYS A 36 -15.09 -2.93 6.28
C CYS A 36 -15.18 -4.33 5.69
N GLN A 37 -15.05 -4.41 4.37
CA GLN A 37 -14.83 -5.65 3.65
C GLN A 37 -13.33 -5.93 3.56
N THR A 38 -12.98 -7.19 3.37
CA THR A 38 -11.61 -7.61 3.10
C THR A 38 -11.45 -7.80 1.60
N CYS A 39 -10.61 -6.99 0.96
CA CYS A 39 -10.29 -7.09 -0.46
C CYS A 39 -8.88 -7.62 -0.68
N LEU A 40 -8.68 -8.34 -1.79
CA LEU A 40 -7.35 -8.61 -2.34
C LEU A 40 -7.07 -7.58 -3.42
N VAL A 41 -5.98 -6.82 -3.25
CA VAL A 41 -5.62 -5.72 -4.16
C VAL A 41 -4.18 -5.92 -4.64
N GLU A 42 -4.01 -5.77 -5.95
CA GLU A 42 -2.70 -5.77 -6.57
C GLU A 42 -2.04 -4.40 -6.37
N LYS A 43 -0.85 -4.37 -5.78
CA LYS A 43 -0.06 -3.15 -5.54
C LYS A 43 1.34 -3.29 -6.09
N ASP A 44 1.85 -2.20 -6.65
CA ASP A 44 3.25 -2.07 -7.01
C ASP A 44 4.03 -1.53 -5.79
N GLU A 45 4.88 -2.37 -5.23
CA GLU A 45 5.77 -2.01 -4.13
C GLU A 45 7.14 -1.64 -4.68
N THR A 46 7.66 -0.49 -4.24
CA THR A 46 9.02 -0.06 -4.57
C THR A 46 9.88 -0.17 -3.31
N PHE A 47 10.99 -0.91 -3.41
CA PHE A 47 11.93 -1.12 -2.31
C PHE A 47 13.35 -0.77 -2.77
N CYS A 48 14.17 -0.27 -1.85
CA CYS A 48 15.57 -0.01 -2.14
C CYS A 48 16.30 -1.32 -2.48
N LYS A 49 17.27 -1.22 -3.39
CA LYS A 49 18.13 -2.34 -3.75
C LYS A 49 19.00 -2.78 -2.58
#